data_AF-A0A269PH38-F1
#
_entry.id   AF-A0A269PH38-F1
#
_cell.length_a   1.000
_cell.length_b   1.000
_cell.length_c   1.000
_cell.angle_alpha   90.00
_cell.angle_beta   90.00
_cell.angle_gamma   90.00
#
_symmetry.space_group_name_H-M   'P 1'
#
loop_
_entity.id
_entity.type
_entity.pdbx_description
1 polymer ?
#
loop_
_entity_poly.entity_id
_entity_poly.type
_entity_poly.pdbx_seq_one_letter_code
_entity_poly.pdbx_strand_id
1 'polypeptide(L)' 'MTENEFRVYLDAPSVDEFNTLRELIGWGSIDSEMAHMSLDNSLFHVTIKNNTQLVAMGRIVGDGAMYF' A
#
# COMPACT_ATOMS: atom_id res chain seq x y z
N MET A 1 -23.17 3.77 14.82
CA MET A 1 -22.41 3.83 13.55
C MET A 1 -21.10 4.47 13.90
N THR A 2 -19.97 3.79 13.73
CA THR A 2 -18.66 4.45 13.80
C THR A 2 -18.56 5.42 12.63
N GLU A 3 -18.19 6.66 12.93
CA GLU A 3 -18.01 7.68 11.91
C GLU A 3 -16.79 7.31 11.06
N ASN A 4 -16.93 7.36 9.73
CA ASN A 4 -15.81 7.12 8.83
C ASN A 4 -15.02 8.42 8.69
N GLU A 5 -13.72 8.36 8.94
CA GLU A 5 -12.81 9.48 8.73
C GLU A 5 -11.71 9.07 7.75
N PHE A 6 -11.88 9.45 6.48
CA PHE A 6 -10.90 9.15 5.44
C PHE A 6 -9.86 10.27 5.33
N ARG A 7 -8.58 9.91 5.45
CA ARG A 7 -7.44 10.82 5.28
C ARG A 7 -6.47 10.29 4.25
N VAL A 8 -5.94 11.19 3.43
CA VAL A 8 -4.95 10.90 2.39
C VAL A 8 -3.57 11.21 2.92
N TYR A 9 -2.63 10.30 2.66
CA TYR A 9 -1.22 10.48 2.98
C TYR A 9 -0.36 10.18 1.75
N LEU A 10 0.83 10.80 1.69
CA LEU A 10 1.78 10.70 0.58
C LEU A 10 3.02 9.88 0.93
N ASP A 11 2.86 8.93 1.84
CA ASP A 11 3.86 8.00 2.32
C ASP A 11 3.48 6.55 2.01
N ALA A 12 4.48 5.67 2.05
CA ALA A 12 4.28 4.24 1.88
C ALA A 12 3.52 3.65 3.07
N PRO A 13 2.67 2.63 2.85
CA PRO A 13 2.18 1.83 3.96
C PRO A 13 3.31 1.00 4.58
N SER A 14 3.11 0.49 5.79
CA SER A 14 3.98 -0.57 6.32
C SER A 14 3.84 -1.88 5.51
N VAL A 15 4.83 -2.76 5.62
CA VAL A 15 4.80 -4.10 5.00
C VAL A 15 3.57 -4.90 5.47
N ASP A 16 3.24 -4.81 6.76
CA ASP A 16 2.09 -5.52 7.33
C ASP A 16 0.77 -4.96 6.79
N GLU A 17 0.63 -3.63 6.71
CA GLU A 17 -0.55 -3.00 6.12
C GLU A 17 -0.68 -3.35 4.63
N PHE A 18 0.44 -3.40 3.89
CA PHE A 18 0.46 -3.78 2.47
C PHE A 18 -0.01 -5.22 2.27
N ASN A 19 0.58 -6.17 2.99
CA ASN A 19 0.20 -7.58 2.92
C ASN A 19 -1.24 -7.81 3.37
N THR A 20 -1.67 -7.14 4.46
CA THR A 20 -3.06 -7.18 4.92
C THR A 20 -4.02 -6.71 3.83
N LEU A 21 -3.73 -5.59 3.17
CA LEU A 21 -4.57 -5.06 2.09
C LEU A 21 -4.63 -6.01 0.89
N ARG A 22 -3.50 -6.63 0.50
CA ARG A 22 -3.45 -7.62 -0.59
C ARG A 22 -4.27 -8.87 -0.26
N GLU A 23 -4.20 -9.37 0.97
CA GLU A 23 -5.00 -10.51 1.42
C GLU A 23 -6.50 -10.20 1.37
N LEU A 24 -6.90 -9.01 1.84
CA LEU A 24 -8.30 -8.58 1.85
C LEU A 24 -8.92 -8.53 0.45
N ILE A 25 -8.14 -8.21 -0.58
CA ILE A 25 -8.59 -8.17 -1.98
C ILE A 25 -8.36 -9.49 -2.73
N GLY A 26 -7.93 -10.55 -2.03
CA GLY A 26 -7.75 -11.89 -2.60
C GLY A 26 -6.46 -12.08 -3.41
N TRP A 27 -5.49 -11.17 -3.30
CA TRP A 27 -4.20 -11.27 -3.99
C TRP A 27 -3.14 -12.06 -3.19
N GLY A 28 -3.45 -12.40 -1.94
CA GLY A 28 -2.57 -13.09 -1.01
C GLY A 28 -1.42 -12.21 -0.50
N SER A 29 -0.76 -12.69 0.55
CA SER A 29 0.48 -12.10 1.04
C SER A 29 1.66 -12.47 0.15
N ILE A 30 2.67 -11.61 0.16
CA ILE A 30 3.99 -11.91 -0.37
C ILE A 30 5.01 -11.86 0.77
N ASP A 31 6.19 -12.43 0.52
CA ASP A 31 7.30 -12.40 1.46
C ASP A 31 7.61 -10.95 1.92
N SER A 32 7.87 -10.78 3.22
CA SER A 32 8.06 -9.45 3.82
C SER A 32 9.26 -8.70 3.26
N GLU A 33 10.34 -9.38 2.87
CA GLU A 33 11.51 -8.76 2.25
C GLU A 33 11.16 -8.30 0.83
N MET A 34 10.44 -9.13 0.06
CA MET A 34 9.95 -8.76 -1.26
C MET A 34 8.97 -7.57 -1.21
N ALA A 35 8.07 -7.55 -0.23
CA ALA A 35 7.18 -6.42 0.03
C ALA A 35 7.98 -5.15 0.34
N HIS A 36 8.93 -5.22 1.27
CA HIS A 36 9.77 -4.09 1.63
C HIS A 36 10.52 -3.53 0.40
N MET A 37 11.16 -4.40 -0.39
CA MET A 37 11.83 -4.01 -1.63
C MET A 37 10.87 -3.36 -2.63
N SER A 38 9.65 -3.87 -2.78
CA SER A 38 8.64 -3.29 -3.68
C SER A 38 8.19 -1.90 -3.22
N LEU A 39 8.02 -1.72 -1.90
CA LEU A 39 7.65 -0.44 -1.31
C LEU A 39 8.77 0.59 -1.51
N ASP A 40 10.01 0.24 -1.19
CA ASP A 40 11.17 1.15 -1.28
C ASP A 40 11.49 1.58 -2.71
N ASN A 41 11.35 0.69 -3.69
CA ASN A 41 11.66 0.98 -5.09
C ASN A 41 10.54 1.71 -5.84
N SER A 42 9.48 2.13 -5.15
CA SER A 42 8.41 2.93 -5.78
C SER A 42 8.75 4.41 -5.73
N LEU A 43 8.54 5.08 -6.87
CA LEU A 43 8.83 6.50 -7.05
C LEU A 43 7.90 7.40 -6.26
N PHE A 44 6.67 6.92 -6.01
CA PHE A 44 5.67 7.65 -5.28
C PHE A 44 4.66 6.71 -4.63
N HIS A 45 4.13 7.13 -3.49
CA HIS A 45 3.08 6.42 -2.77
C HIS A 45 1.96 7.40 -2.40
N VAL A 46 0.74 6.89 -2.45
CA VAL A 46 -0.43 7.51 -1.84
C VAL A 46 -1.19 6.46 -1.06
N THR A 47 -1.59 6.77 0.15
CA THR A 47 -2.42 5.89 0.99
C THR A 47 -3.66 6.62 1.47
N ILE A 48 -4.74 5.87 1.68
CA ILE A 48 -5.95 6.35 2.33
C ILE A 48 -6.16 5.52 3.59
N LYS A 49 -6.28 6.19 4.74
CA LYS A 49 -6.62 5.55 6.01
C LYS A 49 -8.02 5.97 6.45
N ASN A 50 -8.81 5.01 6.93
CA ASN A 50 -10.03 5.26 7.68
C ASN A 50 -9.69 5.18 9.17
N ASN A 51 -9.72 6.31 9.88
CA ASN A 51 -9.10 6.45 11.20
C ASN A 51 -7.61 6.08 11.14
N THR A 52 -7.22 4.94 11.71
CA THR A 52 -5.84 4.42 11.70
C THR A 52 -5.62 3.29 10.70
N GLN A 53 -6.68 2.73 10.11
CA GLN A 53 -6.60 1.55 9.28
C GLN A 53 -6.37 1.93 7.81
N LEU A 54 -5.36 1.34 7.17
CA LEU A 54 -5.17 1.43 5.72
C LEU A 54 -6.34 0.77 4.99
N VAL A 55 -7.00 1.53 4.10
CA VAL A 55 -8.15 1.04 3.30
C VAL A 55 -7.92 1.12 1.80
N ALA A 56 -6.98 1.95 1.35
CA ALA A 56 -6.57 2.00 -0.06
C ALA A 56 -5.14 2.50 -0.19
N MET A 57 -4.52 2.17 -1.32
CA MET A 57 -3.21 2.70 -1.68
C MET A 57 -3.04 2.75 -3.20
N GLY A 58 -2.18 3.65 -3.65
CA GLY A 58 -1.68 3.73 -5.01
C GLY A 58 -0.17 3.94 -4.97
N ARG A 59 0.53 3.43 -5.99
CA ARG A 59 1.97 3.60 -6.14
C ARG A 59 2.34 3.87 -7.58
N ILE A 60 3.38 4.65 -7.78
CA ILE A 60 4.04 4.80 -9.09
C ILE A 60 5.32 3.98 -9.01
N VAL A 61 5.42 2.97 -9.87
CA VAL A 61 6.62 2.13 -10.04
C VAL A 61 7.31 2.53 -11.34
N GLY A 62 8.65 2.50 -11.38
CA GLY A 62 9.33 2.78 -12.64
C GLY A 62 10.85 2.82 -12.60
N ASP A 63 11.44 2.25 -13.63
CA ASP A 63 12.81 2.45 -14.14
C ASP A 63 12.81 2.95 -15.60
N GLY A 64 11.62 3.17 -16.20
CA GLY A 64 11.44 3.72 -17.54
C GLY A 64 11.22 2.70 -18.68
N ALA A 65 11.02 1.40 -18.42
CA ALA A 65 10.85 0.41 -19.49
C ALA A 65 9.51 -0.37 -19.48
N MET A 66 9.05 -0.92 -18.35
CA MET A 66 7.76 -1.63 -18.25
C MET A 66 7.36 -1.85 -16.78
N TYR A 67 6.06 -1.84 -16.45
CA TYR A 67 5.54 -2.16 -15.10
C TYR A 67 4.30 -3.08 -15.15
N PHE A 68 4.08 -3.91 -14.11
CA PHE A 68 2.87 -4.72 -13.87
C PHE A 68 2.30 -4.40 -12.48
#